data_AF-A0A923ZY82-F1
#
_entry.id   AF-A0A923ZY82-F1
#
_cell.length_a   1.000
_cell.length_b   1.000
_cell.length_c   1.000
_cell.angle_alpha   90.00
_cell.angle_beta   90.00
_cell.angle_gamma   90.00
#
_symmetry.space_group_name_H-M   'P 1'
#
loop_
_entity.id
_entity.type
_entity.pdbx_description
1 polymer ?
#
loop_
_entity_poly.entity_id
_entity_poly.type
_entity_poly.pdbx_seq_one_letter_code
_entity_poly.pdbx_strand_id
1 'polypeptide(L)' 'MTIDWQPLWLTFRLAALTTVLLLLIGVPLAYWIAYTRTRFKPLFEALVSMPLVLPP' A
#
# COMPACT_ATOMS: atom_id res chain seq x y z
N MET A 1 4.22 37.19 4.73
CA MET A 1 4.32 35.78 4.34
C MET A 1 3.15 35.04 5.00
N THR A 2 2.06 34.88 4.27
CA THR A 2 0.91 34.08 4.72
C THR A 2 1.25 32.61 4.54
N ILE A 3 1.09 31.81 5.60
CA ILE A 3 1.30 30.37 5.51
C ILE A 3 0.10 29.78 4.77
N ASP A 4 0.34 29.23 3.58
CA ASP A 4 -0.66 28.56 2.79
C ASP A 4 -0.85 27.13 3.32
N TRP A 5 -1.97 26.88 4.01
CA TRP A 5 -2.32 25.58 4.59
C TRP A 5 -2.89 24.57 3.59
N GLN A 6 -3.15 25.01 2.36
CA GLN A 6 -3.73 24.18 1.30
C GLN A 6 -2.93 22.88 1.00
N PRO A 7 -1.58 22.88 0.95
CA PRO A 7 -0.81 21.67 0.69
C PRO A 7 -1.01 20.61 1.77
N LEU A 8 -1.08 21.01 3.05
CA LEU A 8 -1.28 20.10 4.17
C LEU A 8 -2.64 19.41 4.11
N TRP A 9 -3.68 20.14 3.72
CA TRP A 9 -5.00 19.55 3.56
C TRP A 9 -5.05 18.56 2.38
N LEU A 10 -4.40 18.89 1.27
CA LEU A 10 -4.34 18.02 0.09
C LEU A 10 -3.57 16.72 0.36
N THR A 11 -2.41 16.79 1.01
CA THR A 11 -1.62 15.60 1.35
C THR A 11 -2.34 14.72 2.36
N PHE A 12 -2.99 15.31 3.37
CA PHE A 12 -3.78 14.54 4.34
C PHE A 12 -4.94 13.80 3.67
N ARG A 13 -5.69 14.47 2.79
CA ARG A 13 -6.79 13.85 2.05
C ARG A 13 -6.29 12.71 1.16
N LEU A 14 -5.19 12.91 0.45
CA LEU A 14 -4.60 11.90 -0.41
C LEU A 14 -4.13 10.69 0.41
N ALA A 15 -3.38 10.92 1.48
CA ALA A 15 -2.86 9.87 2.35
C ALA A 15 -3.97 9.08 3.05
N ALA A 16 -5.04 9.74 3.48
CA ALA A 16 -6.20 9.07 4.07
C ALA A 16 -6.89 8.15 3.04
N LEU A 17 -7.13 8.65 1.83
CA LEU A 17 -7.74 7.85 0.76
C LEU A 17 -6.86 6.66 0.36
N THR A 18 -5.56 6.88 0.13
CA THR A 18 -4.65 5.79 -0.25
C THR A 18 -4.54 4.76 0.87
N THR A 19 -4.49 5.18 2.13
CA THR A 19 -4.44 4.27 3.29
C THR A 19 -5.71 3.41 3.39
N VAL A 20 -6.89 4.00 3.21
CA VAL A 20 -8.15 3.25 3.24
C VAL A 20 -8.20 2.24 2.08
N LEU A 21 -7.78 2.64 0.87
CA LEU A 21 -7.72 1.73 -0.27
C LEU A 21 -6.74 0.58 -0.04
N LEU A 22 -5.54 0.87 0.49
CA LEU A 22 -4.54 -0.15 0.83
C LEU A 22 -5.04 -1.08 1.94
N LEU A 23 -5.78 -0.60 2.93
CA LEU A 23 -6.37 -1.46 3.94
C LEU A 23 -7.43 -2.38 3.33
N LEU A 24 -8.34 -1.84 2.51
CA LEU A 24 -9.43 -2.62 1.92
C LEU A 24 -8.93 -3.66 0.90
N ILE A 25 -7.83 -3.40 0.20
CA ILE A 25 -7.30 -4.30 -0.84
C ILE A 25 -6.16 -5.15 -0.28
N GLY A 26 -5.22 -4.53 0.42
CA GLY A 26 -4.00 -5.17 0.92
C GLY A 26 -4.26 -6.18 2.03
N VAL A 27 -5.19 -5.92 2.96
CA VAL A 27 -5.51 -6.87 4.03
C VAL A 27 -6.11 -8.18 3.50
N PRO A 28 -7.17 -8.19 2.67
CA PRO A 28 -7.68 -9.44 2.11
C PRO A 28 -6.70 -10.11 1.16
N LEU A 29 -5.89 -9.34 0.41
CA LEU A 29 -4.84 -9.90 -0.44
C LEU A 29 -3.77 -10.62 0.39
N ALA A 30 -3.29 -10.00 1.48
CA ALA A 30 -2.32 -10.58 2.40
C ALA A 30 -2.87 -11.84 3.07
N TYR A 31 -4.14 -11.81 3.50
CA TYR A 31 -4.83 -12.99 4.03
C TYR A 31 -4.86 -14.12 2.99
N TRP A 32 -5.28 -13.82 1.76
CA TRP A 32 -5.35 -14.83 0.71
C TRP A 32 -3.98 -15.46 0.40
N ILE A 33 -2.92 -14.67 0.34
CA ILE A 33 -1.54 -15.15 0.12
C ILE A 33 -1.05 -16.00 1.32
N ALA A 34 -1.38 -15.60 2.55
CA ALA A 34 -0.96 -16.33 3.74
C ALA A 34 -1.56 -17.74 3.80
N TYR A 35 -2.85 -17.89 3.50
CA TYR A 35 -3.59 -19.15 3.66
C TYR A 35 -3.61 -20.05 2.42
N THR A 36 -3.30 -19.54 1.22
CA THR A 36 -3.37 -20.32 -0.03
C THR A 36 -2.04 -21.04 -0.34
N ARG A 37 -2.08 -22.34 -0.72
CA ARG A 37 -0.91 -23.16 -1.11
C ARG A 37 -0.66 -23.20 -2.64
N THR A 38 -0.96 -22.13 -3.37
CA THR A 38 -0.79 -22.10 -4.83
C THR A 38 0.69 -22.00 -5.23
N ARG A 39 1.08 -22.63 -6.35
CA ARG A 39 2.46 -22.58 -6.89
C ARG A 39 2.91 -21.17 -7.29
N PHE A 40 1.98 -20.25 -7.49
CA PHE A 40 2.22 -18.84 -7.81
C PHE A 40 2.48 -17.95 -6.59
N LYS A 41 2.33 -18.47 -5.36
CA LYS A 41 2.56 -17.72 -4.11
C LYS A 41 3.91 -16.99 -4.06
N PRO A 42 5.06 -17.59 -4.46
CA PRO A 42 6.36 -16.89 -4.43
C PRO A 42 6.41 -15.66 -5.34
N LEU A 43 5.67 -15.66 -6.46
CA LEU A 43 5.62 -14.53 -7.38
C LEU A 43 4.88 -13.34 -6.76
N PHE A 44 3.74 -13.59 -6.09
CA PHE A 44 2.99 -12.54 -5.40
C PHE A 44 3.76 -11.99 -4.19
N GLU A 45 4.42 -12.84 -3.42
CA GLU A 45 5.30 -12.40 -2.32
C GLU A 45 6.45 -11.51 -2.84
N ALA A 46 7.08 -11.92 -3.95
CA ALA A 46 8.12 -11.11 -4.59
C ALA A 46 7.59 -9.76 -5.07
N LEU A 47 6.43 -9.70 -5.73
CA LEU A 47 5.85 -8.44 -6.20
C LEU A 47 5.49 -7.47 -5.06
N VAL A 48 4.97 -7.98 -3.95
CA VAL A 48 4.61 -7.16 -2.78
C VAL A 48 5.85 -6.68 -2.03
N SER A 49 6.92 -7.49 -1.96
CA SER A 49 8.18 -7.14 -1.28
C SER A 49 9.15 -6.35 -2.16
N MET A 50 9.07 -6.47 -3.48
CA MET A 50 9.90 -5.77 -4.47
C MET A 50 10.06 -4.26 -4.22
N PRO A 51 9.00 -3.47 -4.00
CA PRO A 51 9.14 -2.02 -3.75
C PRO A 51 9.91 -1.70 -2.47
N LEU A 52 10.00 -2.64 -1.52
CA LEU A 52 10.78 -2.46 -0.29
C LEU A 52 12.26 -2.87 -0.47
N VAL A 53 12.53 -3.88 -1.29
CA VAL A 53 13.90 -4.37 -1.56
C VAL A 53 14.61 -3.58 -2.67
N LEU A 54 13.86 -2.88 -3.51
CA LEU A 54 14.44 -1.87 -4.38
C LEU A 54 14.91 -0.71 -3.49
N PRO A 55 16.22 -0.39 -3.47
CA PRO A 55 16.68 0.81 -2.80
C PRO A 55 15.92 2.01 -3.41
N PRO A 56 15.26 2.83 -2.58
CA PRO A 56 14.37 3.91 -3.01
C PRO A 56 15.06 4.95 -3.89
#